data_AF-A0A4D7QLA8-F1
#
_entry.id   AF-A0A4D7QLA8-F1
#
_cell.length_a   1.000
_cell.length_b   1.000
_cell.length_c   1.000
_cell.angle_alpha   90.00
_cell.angle_beta   90.00
_cell.angle_gamma   90.00
#
_symmetry.space_group_name_H-M   'P 1'
#
loop_
_entity.id
_entity.type
_entity.pdbx_description
1 polymer ?
#
loop_
_entity_poly.entity_id
_entity_poly.type
_entity_poly.pdbx_seq_one_letter_code
_entity_poly.pdbx_strand_id
1 'polypeptide(L)' 'MLRIVTDASDARARRLTITDAGIKAWKTRDAGDFAAIGTWLSGLSSTEQRALRGLLASLAETIA' A
#
# COMPACT_ATOMS: atom_id res chain seq x y z
N MET A 1 -0.31 -1.81 13.18
CA MET A 1 0.40 -2.72 14.09
C MET A 1 0.18 -4.15 13.63
N LEU A 2 1.25 -4.95 13.58
CA LEU A 2 1.23 -6.33 13.09
C LEU A 2 1.70 -7.26 14.20
N ARG A 3 1.21 -8.50 14.20
CA ARG A 3 1.68 -9.60 15.03
C ARG A 3 2.33 -10.64 14.14
N ILE A 4 3.47 -11.17 14.59
CA ILE A 4 4.15 -12.27 13.93
C ILE A 4 3.59 -13.59 14.48
N VAL A 5 3.14 -14.49 13.61
CA VAL A 5 2.67 -15.83 13.95
C VAL A 5 3.40 -16.88 13.13
N THR A 6 3.49 -18.12 13.62
CA THR A 6 4.04 -19.23 12.84
C THR A 6 3.12 -19.55 11.67
N ASP A 7 3.71 -19.82 10.50
CA ASP A 7 2.91 -20.23 9.35
C ASP A 7 2.45 -21.68 9.49
N ALA A 8 1.17 -21.95 9.21
CA ALA A 8 0.58 -23.28 9.34
C ALA A 8 1.09 -24.28 8.28
N SER A 9 1.59 -23.78 7.14
CA SER A 9 2.11 -24.59 6.03
C SER A 9 3.63 -24.81 6.10
N ASP A 10 4.37 -23.92 6.78
CA ASP A 10 5.80 -24.08 7.07
C ASP A 10 6.15 -23.48 8.44
N ALA A 11 6.48 -24.34 9.42
CA ALA A 11 6.80 -23.89 10.78
C ALA A 11 8.07 -23.02 10.89
N ARG A 12 8.92 -23.01 9.86
CA ARG A 12 10.10 -22.14 9.76
C ARG A 12 9.73 -20.74 9.27
N ALA A 13 8.64 -20.62 8.53
CA ALA A 13 8.14 -19.34 8.08
C ALA A 13 7.39 -18.59 9.19
N ARG A 14 7.31 -17.27 9.02
CA ARG A 14 6.59 -16.36 9.90
C ARG A 14 5.60 -15.57 9.07
N ARG A 15 4.34 -15.58 9.49
CA ARG A 15 3.25 -14.83 8.87
C ARG A 15 2.97 -13.58 9.68
N LEU A 16 2.72 -12.47 8.99
CA LEU A 16 2.26 -11.25 9.61
C LEU A 16 0.72 -11.26 9.63
N THR A 17 0.15 -11.07 10.81
CA THR A 17 -1.30 -10.94 11.00
C THR A 17 -1.60 -9.57 11.58
N ILE A 18 -2.59 -8.90 11.02
CA ILE A 18 -3.03 -7.60 11.53
C ILE A 18 -3.65 -7.77 12.93
N THR A 19 -3.32 -6.88 13.86
CA THR A 19 -3.94 -6.85 15.19
C THR A 19 -5.16 -5.92 15.19
N ASP A 20 -6.03 -6.02 16.18
CA ASP A 20 -7.19 -5.11 16.32
C ASP A 20 -6.76 -3.64 16.43
N ALA A 21 -5.69 -3.37 17.17
CA ALA A 21 -5.06 -2.05 17.22
C ALA A 21 -4.54 -1.62 15.84
N GLY A 22 -3.98 -2.57 15.06
CA GLY A 22 -3.60 -2.36 13.68
C GLY A 22 -4.78 -2.02 12.77
N ILE A 23 -5.88 -2.76 12.87
CA ILE A 23 -7.11 -2.50 12.11
C ILE A 23 -7.64 -1.10 12.42
N LYS A 24 -7.72 -0.75 13.71
CA LYS A 24 -8.17 0.59 14.13
C LYS A 24 -7.26 1.68 13.58
N ALA A 25 -5.95 1.50 13.70
CA ALA A 25 -4.96 2.43 13.15
C ALA A 25 -5.08 2.57 11.63
N TRP A 26 -5.32 1.48 10.89
CA TRP A 26 -5.53 1.50 9.44
C TRP A 26 -6.83 2.21 9.05
N LYS A 27 -7.92 2.02 9.81
CA LYS A 27 -9.18 2.75 9.58
C LYS A 27 -9.04 4.25 9.84
N THR A 28 -8.15 4.64 10.73
CA THR A 28 -7.81 6.06 10.99
C THR A 28 -6.63 6.54 10.14
N ARG A 29 -6.04 5.68 9.30
CA ARG A 29 -4.86 6.02 8.49
C ARG A 29 -5.29 6.83 7.29
N ASP A 30 -5.31 8.12 7.59
CA ASP A 30 -4.80 9.26 6.84
C ASP A 30 -5.42 9.57 5.48
N ALA A 31 -6.50 10.35 5.53
CA ALA A 31 -6.90 11.19 4.41
C ALA A 31 -5.77 12.12 3.93
N GLY A 32 -4.78 12.43 4.78
CA GLY A 32 -3.60 13.22 4.46
C GLY A 32 -2.67 12.55 3.44
N ASP A 33 -2.56 11.22 3.44
CA ASP A 33 -1.79 10.50 2.40
C ASP A 33 -2.48 10.68 1.03
N PHE A 34 -3.81 10.54 0.99
CA PHE A 34 -4.58 10.79 -0.24
C PHE A 34 -4.54 12.26 -0.67
N ALA A 35 -4.59 13.20 0.29
CA ALA A 35 -4.48 14.63 0.01
C ALA A 35 -3.09 15.00 -0.54
N ALA A 36 -2.02 14.45 0.04
CA ALA A 36 -0.65 14.66 -0.43
C ALA A 36 -0.45 14.12 -1.85
N ILE A 37 -0.92 12.90 -2.12
CA ILE A 37 -0.92 12.32 -3.47
C ILE A 37 -1.70 13.22 -4.44
N GLY A 38 -2.88 13.70 -4.01
CA GLY A 38 -3.69 14.65 -4.76
C GLY A 38 -2.93 15.95 -5.08
N THR A 39 -2.21 16.51 -4.10
CA THR A 39 -1.36 17.69 -4.31
C THR A 39 -0.22 17.42 -5.28
N TRP A 40 0.52 16.32 -5.12
CA TRP A 40 1.65 15.98 -6.00
C TRP A 40 1.24 15.81 -7.46
N LEU A 41 0.04 15.26 -7.69
CA LEU A 41 -0.46 14.98 -9.03
C LEU A 41 -1.43 16.06 -9.56
N SER A 42 -1.61 17.16 -8.81
CA SER A 42 -2.58 18.21 -9.16
C SER A 42 -2.27 18.94 -10.47
N GLY A 43 -1.00 18.94 -10.90
CA GLY A 43 -0.58 19.51 -12.18
C GLY A 43 -0.83 18.63 -13.40
N LEU A 44 -1.32 17.39 -13.22
CA LEU A 44 -1.55 16.44 -14.30
C LEU A 44 -3.02 16.40 -14.70
N SER A 45 -3.28 16.38 -16.01
CA SER A 45 -4.59 16.03 -16.56
C SER A 45 -4.95 14.57 -16.24
N SER A 46 -6.24 14.24 -16.31
CA SER A 46 -6.70 12.86 -16.08
C SER A 46 -6.07 11.84 -17.05
N THR A 47 -5.68 12.27 -18.25
CA THR A 47 -5.00 11.40 -19.22
C THR A 47 -3.56 11.13 -18.80
N GLU A 48 -2.83 12.16 -18.34
CA GLU A 48 -1.47 12.01 -17.83
C GLU A 48 -1.44 11.18 -16.54
N GLN A 49 -2.41 11.36 -15.65
CA GLN A 49 -2.55 10.54 -14.44
C GLN A 49 -2.74 9.04 -14.79
N ARG A 50 -3.55 8.73 -15.80
CA ARG A 50 -3.73 7.34 -16.29
C ARG A 50 -2.45 6.77 -16.90
N ALA A 51 -1.74 7.57 -17.70
CA ALA A 51 -0.47 7.15 -18.30
C ALA A 51 0.59 6.88 -17.22
N LEU A 52 0.74 7.80 -16.26
CA LEU A 52 1.65 7.64 -15.13
C LEU A 52 1.36 6.37 -14.32
N ARG A 53 0.08 6.10 -14.03
CA ARG A 53 -0.33 4.86 -13.35
C ARG A 53 0.13 3.62 -14.12
N GLY A 54 -0.03 3.60 -15.44
CA GLY A 54 0.39 2.46 -16.28
C GLY A 54 1.90 2.25 -16.26
N LEU A 55 2.68 3.33 -16.32
CA LEU A 55 4.14 3.27 -16.23
C LEU A 55 4.61 2.76 -14.87
N LEU A 56 4.03 3.26 -13.78
CA LEU A 56 4.35 2.80 -12.43
C LEU A 56 4.03 1.31 -12.22
N ALA A 57 2.91 0.83 -12.76
CA ALA A 57 2.57 -0.58 -12.71
C ALA A 57 3.59 -1.45 -13.47
N SER A 58 3.96 -1.03 -14.69
CA SER A 58 4.95 -1.74 -15.50
C SER A 58 6.33 -1.78 -14.83
N LEU A 59 6.73 -0.66 -14.20
CA LEU A 59 7.98 -0.57 -13.44
C LEU A 59 7.97 -1.50 -12.23
N ALA A 60 6.86 -1.56 -11.49
CA ALA A 60 6.72 -2.42 -10.33
C ALA A 60 6.85 -3.90 -10.70
N GLU A 61 6.25 -4.32 -11.83
CA GLU A 61 6.38 -5.68 -12.36
C GLU A 61 7.82 -6.00 -12.81
N THR A 62 8.58 -4.99 -13.25
CA THR A 62 9.96 -5.18 -13.70
C THR A 62 10.95 -5.34 -12.54
N ILE A 63 10.66 -4.73 -11.38
CA ILE A 63 11.55 -4.71 -10.21
C ILE A 63 11.20 -5.80 -9.18
N ALA A 64 9.98 -6.36 -9.25
CA ALA A 64 9.52 -7.44 -8.38
C ALA A 64 10.06 -8.82 -8.79
#